data_AF-A0A381UXM6-F1
#
_entry.id   AF-A0A381UXM6-F1
#
_cell.length_a   1.000
_cell.length_b   1.000
_cell.length_c   1.000
_cell.angle_alpha   90.00
_cell.angle_beta   90.00
_cell.angle_gamma   90.00
#
_symmetry.space_group_name_H-M   'P 1'
#
loop_
_entity.id
_entity.type
_entity.pdbx_description
1 polymer ?
#
loop_
_entity_poly.entity_id
_entity_poly.type
_entity_poly.pdbx_seq_one_letter_code
_entity_poly.pdbx_strand_id
1 'polypeptide(L)'
;MMAGVTTLKIVSGGQTGVDRGALAAALDGGAPCGGWCPEDRVAEDGVIPARFPLQELQGGTYRERTLKNVLDSDGTLIIFNKVLT
;
A
#
# COMPACT_ATOMS: atom_id res chain seq x y z
N MET A 1 8.01 -23.03 23.53
CA MET A 1 8.40 -22.33 22.29
C MET A 1 7.16 -22.20 21.44
N MET A 2 6.60 -21.00 21.30
CA MET A 2 5.46 -20.78 20.40
C MET A 2 6.05 -20.55 19.01
N ALA A 3 5.67 -21.39 18.03
CA ALA A 3 6.03 -21.18 16.63
C ALA A 3 5.69 -19.73 16.25
N GLY A 4 6.68 -18.98 15.76
CA GLY A 4 6.51 -17.56 15.46
C GLY A 4 5.39 -17.37 14.45
N VAL A 5 4.30 -16.73 14.88
CA VAL A 5 3.21 -16.36 13.97
C VAL A 5 3.76 -15.25 13.08
N THR A 6 4.05 -15.58 11.82
CA THR A 6 4.39 -14.58 10.81
C THR A 6 3.15 -13.71 10.63
N THR A 7 3.21 -12.47 11.11
CA THR A 7 2.09 -11.53 10.99
C THR A 7 2.11 -10.95 9.58
N LEU A 8 1.05 -11.18 8.80
CA LEU A 8 0.88 -10.58 7.48
C LEU A 8 0.72 -9.07 7.63
N LYS A 9 1.60 -8.30 6.98
CA LYS A 9 1.47 -6.84 6.84
C LYS A 9 1.03 -6.51 5.40
N ILE A 10 0.01 -5.67 5.27
CA ILE A 10 -0.44 -5.17 3.96
C ILE A 10 0.30 -3.88 3.62
N VAL A 11 1.04 -3.87 2.51
CA VAL A 11 1.68 -2.66 1.99
C VAL A 11 1.06 -2.23 0.67
N SER A 12 0.86 -0.93 0.50
CA SER A 12 0.24 -0.35 -0.69
C SER A 12 0.63 1.13 -0.83
N GLY A 13 0.53 1.70 -2.03
CA GLY A 13 0.88 3.10 -2.26
C GLY A 13 -0.25 4.12 -2.10
N GLY A 14 -1.44 3.68 -1.68
CA GLY A 14 -2.54 4.59 -1.29
C GLY A 14 -3.32 5.24 -2.44
N GLN A 15 -3.11 4.82 -3.69
CA GLN A 15 -3.95 5.23 -4.81
C GLN A 15 -5.43 4.83 -4.58
N THR A 16 -6.35 5.48 -5.27
CA THR A 16 -7.75 5.03 -5.39
C THR A 16 -7.86 3.57 -5.84
N GLY A 17 -9.03 2.98 -5.62
CA GLY A 17 -9.31 1.60 -5.99
C GLY A 17 -8.60 0.60 -5.08
N VAL A 18 -7.82 -0.32 -5.67
CA VAL A 18 -7.26 -1.50 -4.98
C VAL A 18 -6.33 -1.10 -3.84
N ASP A 19 -5.51 -0.07 -4.02
CA ASP A 19 -4.54 0.39 -3.03
C ASP A 19 -5.23 0.77 -1.70
N ARG A 20 -6.19 1.70 -1.76
CA ARG A 20 -7.00 2.08 -0.58
C ARG A 20 -7.92 0.97 -0.08
N GLY A 21 -8.44 0.12 -0.97
CA GLY A 21 -9.25 -1.04 -0.58
C GLY A 21 -8.47 -2.01 0.31
N ALA A 22 -7.21 -2.29 -0.05
CA ALA A 22 -6.31 -3.13 0.74
C ALA A 22 -5.98 -2.52 2.10
N LEU A 23 -5.67 -1.22 2.13
CA LEU A 23 -5.40 -0.50 3.39
C LEU A 23 -6.62 -0.46 4.31
N ALA A 24 -7.81 -0.20 3.77
CA ALA A 24 -9.05 -0.18 4.54
C ALA A 24 -9.35 -1.58 5.12
N ALA A 25 -9.30 -2.63 4.31
CA ALA A 25 -9.51 -3.99 4.77
C ALA A 25 -8.52 -4.42 5.86
N ALA A 26 -7.25 -4.00 5.75
CA ALA A 26 -6.24 -4.27 6.77
C ALA A 26 -6.56 -3.56 8.09
N LEU A 27 -6.91 -2.28 8.04
CA LEU A 27 -7.30 -1.52 9.24
C LEU A 27 -8.56 -2.11 9.90
N ASP A 28 -9.58 -2.43 9.12
CA ASP A 28 -10.84 -3.02 9.61
C ASP A 28 -10.62 -4.42 10.20
N GLY A 29 -9.67 -5.17 9.65
CA GLY A 29 -9.29 -6.50 10.13
C GLY A 29 -8.25 -6.50 11.27
N GLY A 30 -7.78 -5.33 11.70
CA GLY A 30 -6.72 -5.22 12.73
C GLY A 30 -5.35 -5.75 12.27
N ALA A 31 -5.13 -5.89 10.96
CA ALA A 31 -3.85 -6.30 10.40
C ALA A 31 -2.91 -5.08 10.26
N PRO A 32 -1.61 -5.22 10.51
CA PRO A 32 -0.65 -4.16 10.23
C PRO A 32 -0.72 -3.73 8.76
N CYS A 33 -0.69 -2.42 8.49
CA CYS A 33 -0.58 -1.91 7.14
C CYS A 33 0.29 -0.66 7.02
N GLY A 34 0.60 -0.27 5.79
CA GLY A 34 1.32 0.95 5.45
C GLY A 34 1.81 0.94 4.01
N GLY A 35 2.94 1.57 3.74
CA GLY A 35 3.56 1.61 2.42
C GLY A 35 4.01 3.01 2.03
N TRP A 36 4.51 3.12 0.80
CA TRP A 36 5.08 4.34 0.24
C TRP A 36 4.12 5.05 -0.69
N CYS A 37 3.81 6.31 -0.40
CA CYS A 37 3.00 7.18 -1.24
C CYS A 37 3.84 8.32 -1.84
N PRO A 38 3.35 9.02 -2.88
CA PRO A 38 3.99 10.22 -3.37
C PRO A 38 4.10 11.30 -2.28
N GLU A 39 5.03 12.24 -2.48
CA GLU A 39 5.08 13.50 -1.72
C GLU A 39 3.73 14.21 -1.73
N ASP A 40 3.42 14.90 -0.62
CA ASP A 40 2.13 15.53 -0.33
C ASP A 40 0.94 14.55 -0.31
N ARG A 41 1.22 13.24 -0.28
CA ARG A 41 0.23 12.15 -0.29
C ARG A 41 -0.76 12.27 -1.45
N VAL A 42 -0.30 12.65 -2.63
CA VAL A 42 -1.17 12.85 -3.80
C VAL A 42 -1.65 11.50 -4.36
N ALA A 43 -2.93 11.46 -4.73
CA ALA A 43 -3.61 10.40 -5.48
C ALA A 43 -4.52 11.02 -6.55
N GLU A 44 -5.13 10.20 -7.42
CA GLU A 44 -5.91 10.72 -8.56
C GLU A 44 -7.17 11.50 -8.15
N ASP A 45 -7.72 11.22 -6.96
CA ASP A 45 -8.89 11.88 -6.40
C ASP A 45 -8.54 12.89 -5.30
N GLY A 46 -7.27 13.30 -5.22
CA GLY A 46 -6.78 14.28 -4.26
C GLY A 46 -5.87 13.67 -3.18
N VAL A 47 -5.88 14.27 -1.99
CA VAL A 47 -4.97 13.88 -0.90
C VAL A 47 -5.42 12.57 -0.27
N ILE A 48 -4.48 11.63 -0.09
CA ILE A 48 -4.75 10.35 0.55
C ILE A 48 -5.11 10.57 2.03
N PRO A 49 -6.26 10.04 2.51
CA PRO A 49 -6.72 10.25 3.88
C PRO A 49 -5.67 9.91 4.95
N ALA A 50 -5.60 10.74 6.00
CA ALA A 50 -4.62 10.62 7.08
C ALA A 50 -4.73 9.32 7.90
N ARG A 51 -5.90 8.66 7.88
CA ARG A 51 -6.11 7.36 8.55
C ARG A 51 -5.21 6.24 8.02
N PHE A 52 -4.69 6.38 6.80
CA PHE A 52 -3.82 5.38 6.21
C PHE A 52 -2.36 5.64 6.61
N PRO A 53 -1.67 4.68 7.27
CA PRO A 53 -0.33 4.85 7.83
C PRO A 53 0.76 4.74 6.76
N LEU A 54 0.75 5.67 5.80
CA LEU A 54 1.68 5.74 4.67
C LEU A 54 2.85 6.68 4.96
N GLN A 55 4.01 6.34 4.41
CA GLN A 55 5.21 7.18 4.41
C GLN A 55 5.34 7.85 3.04
N GLU A 56 5.62 9.15 3.04
CA GLU A 56 5.88 9.90 1.80
C GLU A 56 7.27 9.57 1.29
N LEU A 57 7.36 9.31 -0.01
CA LEU A 57 8.62 9.22 -0.72
C LEU A 57 8.96 10.61 -1.27
N GLN A 58 9.76 11.37 -0.51
CA GLN A 58 10.16 12.75 -0.88
C GLN A 58 10.81 12.80 -2.26
N GLY A 59 10.35 13.72 -3.12
CA GLY A 59 10.80 13.85 -4.51
C GLY A 59 10.48 12.65 -5.41
N GLY A 60 9.75 11.65 -4.89
CA GLY A 60 9.46 10.40 -5.59
C GLY A 60 8.24 10.50 -6.50
N THR A 61 8.40 10.05 -7.74
CA THR A 61 7.33 9.90 -8.72
C THR A 61 6.40 8.72 -8.39
N TYR A 62 5.24 8.66 -9.07
CA TYR A 62 4.35 7.51 -9.01
C TYR A 62 5.03 6.18 -9.36
N ARG A 63 6.07 6.19 -10.21
CA ARG A 63 6.81 4.99 -10.58
C ARG A 63 7.74 4.54 -9.45
N GLU A 64 8.42 5.49 -8.81
CA GLU A 64 9.37 5.21 -7.73
C GLU A 64 8.65 4.71 -6.47
N ARG A 65 7.51 5.30 -6.10
CA ARG A 65 6.69 4.78 -4.98
C ARG A 65 6.18 3.37 -5.24
N THR A 66 5.78 3.05 -6.48
CA THR A 66 5.33 1.70 -6.83
C THR A 66 6.48 0.70 -6.72
N LEU A 67 7.64 1.03 -7.31
CA LEU A 67 8.84 0.21 -7.20
C LEU A 67 9.25 -0.01 -5.73
N LYS A 68 9.20 1.05 -4.91
CA LYS A 68 9.57 0.97 -3.50
C LYS A 68 8.63 0.05 -2.71
N ASN A 69 7.31 0.09 -2.97
CA ASN A 69 6.36 -0.86 -2.36
C ASN A 69 6.61 -2.31 -2.79
N VAL A 70 7.01 -2.55 -4.05
CA VAL A 70 7.37 -3.90 -4.52
C VAL A 70 8.64 -4.39 -3.82
N LEU A 71 9.69 -3.57 -3.77
CA LEU A 71 10.98 -3.91 -3.17
C LEU A 71 10.92 -4.11 -1.65
N ASP A 72 10.09 -3.34 -0.95
CA ASP A 72 9.94 -3.43 0.52
C ASP A 72 8.82 -4.42 0.92
N SER A 73 8.45 -5.35 0.04
CA SER A 73 7.44 -6.39 0.28
C SER A 73 7.99 -7.79 -0.01
N ASP A 74 7.48 -8.80 0.70
CA ASP A 74 7.81 -10.21 0.42
C ASP A 74 7.11 -10.74 -0.84
N GLY A 75 6.08 -10.04 -1.33
CA GLY A 75 5.31 -10.43 -2.50
C GLY A 75 4.28 -9.37 -2.88
N THR A 76 3.92 -9.36 -4.17
CA THR A 76 2.94 -8.41 -4.72
C THR A 76 1.74 -9.17 -5.29
N LEU A 77 0.54 -8.83 -4.78
CA LEU A 77 -0.74 -9.27 -5.35
C LEU A 77 -1.29 -8.16 -6.26
N ILE A 78 -1.56 -8.49 -7.51
CA ILE A 78 -2.22 -7.59 -8.46
C ILE A 78 -3.69 -8.03 -8.60
N ILE A 79 -4.62 -7.16 -8.21
CA ILE A 79 -6.05 -7.38 -8.41
C ILE A 79 -6.49 -6.56 -9.61
N PHE A 80 -6.96 -7.24 -10.64
CA PHE A 80 -7.40 -6.62 -11.87
C PHE A 80 -8.69 -7.30 -12.35
N ASN A 81 -9.62 -6.51 -12.90
CA ASN A 81 -10.92 -7.03 -13.34
C ASN A 81 -10.92 -7.52 -14.80
N LYS A 82 -9.75 -7.63 -15.42
CA LYS A 82 -9.54 -8.17 -16.77
C LYS A 82 -8.29 -9.05 -16.78
N VAL A 83 -7.92 -9.52 -17.95
CA VAL A 83 -6.65 -10.23 -18.19
C VAL A 83 -5.51 -9.22 -18.25
N LEU A 84 -4.44 -9.48 -17.51
CA LEU A 84 -3.15 -8.80 -17.69
C LEU A 84 -2.51 -9.34 -18.97
N THR A 85 -2.42 -8.51 -20.00
CA THR A 85 -1.77 -8.81 -21.29
C THR A 85 -0.36 -8.24 -21.33
#